data_AF-A0A4Y2ACY7-F1
#
_entry.id   AF-A0A4Y2ACY7-F1
#
_cell.length_a   1.000
_cell.length_b   1.000
_cell.length_c   1.000
_cell.angle_alpha   90.00
_cell.angle_beta   90.00
_cell.angle_gamma   90.00
#
_symmetry.space_group_name_H-M   'P 1'
#
loop_
_entity.id
_entity.type
_entity.pdbx_description
1 polymer ?
#
loop_
_entity_poly.entity_id
_entity_poly.type
_entity_poly.pdbx_seq_one_letter_code
_entity_poly.pdbx_strand_id
1 'polypeptide(L)'
;MRPVSHNDELPLLKPPKNFAYDDPAVEMKIDEVETLPTSSDLNYVLDINEEPHLIAPEELYYLVRDLNLSNNTQNYLDQDCRVWNLLQKNTNISNFLNRHKKYSSFFPTKGGLYHCNDISGLISVLNFNNFITRNNGDCSSMARKPA
;
A
#
# COMPACT_ATOMS: atom_id res chain seq x y z
N MET A 1 9.24 -27.22 6.68
CA MET A 1 9.05 -28.18 5.58
C MET A 1 10.40 -28.81 5.26
N ARG A 2 10.46 -30.12 5.01
CA ARG A 2 11.67 -30.79 4.52
C ARG A 2 11.43 -31.21 3.06
N PRO A 3 12.46 -31.20 2.20
CA PRO A 3 12.34 -31.66 0.83
C PRO A 3 11.85 -33.11 0.80
N VAL A 4 10.90 -33.41 -0.08
CA VAL A 4 10.44 -34.77 -0.32
C VAL A 4 11.51 -35.49 -1.13
N SER A 5 11.97 -36.64 -0.63
CA SER A 5 12.93 -37.49 -1.34
C SER A 5 12.28 -38.04 -2.61
N HIS A 6 12.91 -37.82 -3.77
CA HIS A 6 12.45 -38.44 -5.01
C HIS A 6 12.74 -39.95 -4.92
N ASN A 7 11.70 -40.77 -4.82
CA ASN A 7 11.81 -42.23 -4.88
C ASN A 7 11.34 -42.72 -6.27
N ASP A 8 12.01 -43.73 -6.82
CA ASP A 8 11.80 -44.25 -8.19
C ASP A 8 10.43 -44.91 -8.41
N GLU A 9 9.61 -45.05 -7.36
CA GLU A 9 8.26 -45.62 -7.41
C GLU A 9 7.19 -44.63 -7.91
N LEU A 10 7.50 -43.34 -8.05
CA LEU A 10 6.57 -42.36 -8.62
C LEU A 10 6.77 -42.26 -10.14
N PRO A 11 5.73 -42.48 -10.96
CA PRO A 11 5.86 -42.38 -12.40
C PRO A 11 6.21 -40.94 -12.78
N LEU A 12 7.45 -40.75 -13.24
CA LEU A 12 7.88 -39.49 -13.84
C LEU A 12 7.03 -39.23 -15.09
N LEU A 13 6.44 -38.02 -15.15
CA LEU A 13 5.75 -37.55 -16.35
C LEU A 13 6.76 -37.57 -17.51
N LYS A 14 6.54 -38.45 -18.48
CA LYS A 14 7.38 -38.49 -19.69
C LYS A 14 7.02 -37.29 -20.57
N PRO A 15 8.02 -36.57 -21.10
CA PRO A 15 7.78 -35.54 -22.09
C PRO A 15 6.97 -36.09 -23.27
N PRO A 16 6.02 -35.31 -23.84
CA PRO A 16 5.25 -35.74 -24.99
C PRO A 16 6.15 -36.10 -26.17
N LYS A 17 5.89 -37.25 -26.82
CA LYS A 17 6.72 -37.80 -27.91
C LYS A 17 6.64 -37.02 -29.25
N ASN A 18 5.81 -35.99 -29.34
CA ASN A 18 5.48 -35.32 -30.61
C ASN A 18 5.97 -33.86 -30.68
N PHE A 19 7.09 -33.53 -30.05
CA PHE A 19 7.84 -32.33 -30.45
C PHE A 19 8.78 -32.74 -31.60
N ALA A 20 8.20 -32.99 -32.78
CA ALA A 20 8.99 -33.01 -34.00
C ALA A 20 9.38 -31.55 -34.28
N TYR A 21 10.65 -31.22 -34.05
CA TYR A 21 11.26 -30.05 -34.66
C TYR A 21 11.44 -30.38 -36.14
N ASP A 22 10.63 -29.77 -36.99
CA ASP A 22 10.89 -29.78 -38.42
C ASP A 22 12.16 -28.96 -38.67
N ASP A 23 13.19 -29.66 -39.16
CA ASP A 23 14.37 -29.18 -39.88
C ASP A 23 15.42 -28.31 -39.11
N PRO A 24 16.65 -28.81 -38.87
CA PRO A 24 17.75 -28.05 -38.27
C PRO A 24 18.46 -27.06 -39.24
N ALA A 25 17.92 -26.80 -40.43
CA ALA A 25 18.56 -25.92 -41.43
C ALA A 25 17.97 -24.50 -41.53
N VAL A 26 17.16 -24.04 -40.59
CA VAL A 26 16.85 -22.60 -40.47
C VAL A 26 17.76 -22.01 -39.41
N GLU A 27 18.89 -21.43 -39.84
CA GLU A 27 19.61 -20.45 -39.03
C GLU A 27 18.61 -19.36 -38.62
N MET A 28 18.11 -19.47 -37.39
CA MET A 28 17.33 -18.42 -36.76
C MET A 28 18.28 -17.26 -36.52
N LYS A 29 18.37 -16.37 -37.51
CA LYS A 29 18.86 -15.01 -37.27
C LYS A 29 18.03 -14.46 -36.14
N ILE A 30 18.65 -14.32 -34.98
CA ILE A 30 18.10 -13.53 -33.90
C ILE A 30 18.23 -12.10 -34.38
N ASP A 31 17.26 -11.65 -35.18
CA ASP A 31 16.98 -10.24 -35.22
C ASP A 31 16.53 -9.88 -33.80
N GLU A 32 17.20 -8.90 -33.19
CA GLU A 32 16.79 -8.26 -31.94
C GLU A 32 15.40 -7.66 -32.14
N VAL A 33 14.36 -8.51 -32.06
CA VAL A 33 12.98 -8.09 -32.02
C VAL A 33 12.68 -7.84 -30.56
N GLU A 34 12.71 -6.55 -30.21
CA GLU A 34 11.97 -6.02 -29.07
C GLU A 34 10.59 -6.69 -29.04
N THR A 35 10.33 -7.49 -28.01
CA THR A 35 9.03 -8.10 -27.79
C THR A 35 8.02 -7.01 -27.47
N LEU A 36 7.39 -6.45 -28.51
CA LEU A 36 6.13 -5.72 -28.38
C LEU A 36 5.07 -6.70 -27.85
N PRO A 37 4.29 -6.31 -26.83
CA PRO A 37 3.24 -7.17 -26.32
C PRO A 37 2.14 -7.31 -27.38
N THR A 38 1.95 -8.55 -27.86
CA THR A 38 0.74 -8.95 -28.58
C THR A 38 -0.37 -9.14 -27.56
N SER A 39 -0.94 -8.03 -27.11
CA SER A 39 -2.23 -7.98 -26.40
C SER A 39 -2.82 -6.62 -26.68
N SER A 40 -4.10 -6.60 -27.04
CA SER A 40 -4.87 -5.46 -27.53
C SER A 40 -5.16 -4.39 -26.48
N ASP A 41 -4.13 -3.90 -25.78
CA ASP A 41 -4.19 -2.75 -24.86
C ASP A 41 -3.37 -1.58 -25.44
N LEU A 42 -3.82 -1.07 -26.59
CA LEU A 42 -3.18 -0.01 -27.38
C LEU A 42 -3.07 1.36 -26.67
N ASN A 43 -3.45 1.48 -25.40
CA ASN A 43 -3.42 2.73 -24.64
C ASN A 43 -2.43 2.74 -23.48
N TYR A 44 -1.75 1.63 -23.19
CA TYR A 44 -0.73 1.62 -22.14
C TYR A 44 0.65 1.90 -22.73
N VAL A 45 1.03 3.18 -22.75
CA VAL A 45 2.40 3.60 -23.05
C VAL A 45 3.18 3.53 -21.74
N LEU A 46 4.08 2.55 -21.64
CA LEU A 46 5.10 2.55 -20.59
C LEU A 46 6.05 3.71 -20.85
N ASP A 47 6.03 4.73 -19.98
CA ASP A 47 7.13 5.67 -19.93
C ASP A 47 8.32 4.99 -19.25
N ILE A 48 9.13 4.34 -20.08
CA ILE A 48 10.37 3.66 -19.70
C ILE A 48 11.40 4.60 -19.05
N ASN A 49 11.17 5.91 -19.01
CA ASN A 49 12.05 6.89 -18.37
C ASN A 49 11.57 7.40 -17.01
N GLU A 50 10.36 7.02 -16.56
CA GLU A 50 9.86 7.44 -15.24
C GLU A 50 10.44 6.56 -14.12
N GLU A 51 10.92 7.21 -13.05
CA GLU A 51 11.33 6.50 -11.84
C GLU A 51 10.11 5.80 -11.23
N PRO A 52 10.23 4.52 -10.79
CA PRO A 52 9.09 3.81 -10.24
C PRO A 52 8.50 4.53 -9.02
N HIS A 53 7.16 4.65 -9.00
CA HIS A 53 6.45 5.25 -7.87
C HIS A 53 6.73 4.48 -6.59
N LEU A 54 7.30 5.17 -5.59
CA LEU A 54 7.49 4.65 -4.26
C LEU A 54 6.34 5.08 -3.35
N ILE A 55 5.77 4.12 -2.65
CA ILE A 55 4.66 4.29 -1.71
C ILE A 55 5.08 5.24 -0.59
N ALA A 56 4.40 6.37 -0.51
CA ALA A 56 4.57 7.36 0.54
C ALA A 56 3.90 6.89 1.86
N PRO A 57 4.27 7.46 3.03
CA PRO A 57 3.65 7.11 4.30
C PRO A 57 2.11 7.25 4.30
N GLU A 58 1.60 8.31 3.68
CA GLU A 58 0.16 8.59 3.61
C GLU A 58 -0.59 7.56 2.75
N GLU A 59 0.03 7.15 1.63
CA GLU A 59 -0.52 6.12 0.75
C GLU A 59 -0.53 4.76 1.43
N LEU A 60 0.54 4.39 2.13
CA LEU A 60 0.58 3.17 2.92
C LEU A 60 -0.54 3.17 3.99
N TYR A 61 -0.78 4.31 4.64
CA TYR A 61 -1.89 4.46 5.59
C TYR A 61 -3.25 4.28 4.93
N TYR A 62 -3.47 4.88 3.77
CA TYR A 62 -4.73 4.71 3.03
C TYR A 62 -4.91 3.26 2.59
N LEU A 63 -3.86 2.62 2.10
CA LEU A 63 -3.90 1.23 1.68
C LEU A 63 -4.29 0.30 2.84
N VAL A 64 -3.70 0.52 4.02
CA VAL A 64 -4.04 -0.22 5.24
C VAL A 64 -5.50 -0.02 5.66
N ARG A 65 -5.99 1.23 5.58
CA ARG A 65 -7.37 1.58 5.94
C ARG A 65 -8.36 0.96 4.96
N ASP A 66 -8.11 1.09 3.67
CA ASP A 66 -9.04 0.71 2.62
C ASP A 66 -9.11 -0.81 2.47
N LEU A 67 -8.01 -1.53 2.76
CA LEU A 67 -7.97 -2.99 2.80
C LEU A 67 -8.41 -3.58 4.15
N ASN A 68 -8.69 -2.74 5.16
CA ASN A 68 -9.12 -3.15 6.50
C ASN A 68 -8.27 -4.29 7.10
N LEU A 69 -6.95 -4.16 7.01
CA LEU A 69 -6.00 -5.19 7.43
C LEU A 69 -5.92 -5.29 8.96
N SER A 70 -5.77 -6.51 9.48
CA SER A 70 -5.39 -6.73 10.89
C SER A 70 -3.96 -6.24 11.18
N ASN A 71 -3.62 -5.97 12.44
CA ASN A 71 -2.27 -5.52 12.82
C ASN A 71 -1.16 -6.46 12.32
N ASN A 72 -1.39 -7.77 12.33
CA ASN A 72 -0.40 -8.75 11.88
C ASN A 72 -0.23 -8.68 10.35
N THR A 73 -1.32 -8.61 9.60
CA THR A 73 -1.29 -8.49 8.14
C THR A 73 -0.72 -7.16 7.67
N GLN A 74 -0.91 -6.08 8.43
CA GLN A 74 -0.25 -4.80 8.18
C GLN A 74 1.27 -4.90 8.30
N ASN A 75 1.78 -5.63 9.30
CA ASN A 75 3.23 -5.83 9.45
C ASN A 75 3.82 -6.65 8.30
N TYR A 76 3.12 -7.70 7.83
CA TYR A 76 3.57 -8.46 6.66
C TYR A 76 3.60 -7.60 5.40
N LEU A 77 2.56 -6.79 5.17
CA LEU A 77 2.53 -5.83 4.06
C LEU A 77 3.72 -4.86 4.12
N ASP A 78 4.01 -4.25 5.26
CA ASP A 78 5.16 -3.35 5.42
C ASP A 78 6.48 -4.07 5.14
N GLN A 79 6.63 -5.30 5.62
CA GLN A 79 7.81 -6.13 5.37
C GLN A 79 7.98 -6.45 3.88
N ASP A 80 6.92 -6.91 3.21
CA ASP A 80 6.96 -7.27 1.79
C ASP A 80 7.26 -6.04 0.94
N CYS A 81 6.61 -4.90 1.22
CA CYS A 81 6.88 -3.64 0.53
C CYS A 81 8.32 -3.15 0.74
N ARG A 82 8.94 -3.40 1.90
CA ARG A 82 10.38 -3.13 2.12
C ARG A 82 11.27 -4.05 1.30
N VAL A 83 10.98 -5.35 1.31
CA VAL A 83 11.75 -6.35 0.57
C VAL A 83 11.72 -6.04 -0.93
N TRP A 84 10.58 -5.60 -1.44
CA TRP A 84 10.41 -5.21 -2.84
C TRP A 84 10.88 -3.78 -3.16
N ASN A 85 11.45 -3.05 -2.18
CA ASN A 85 11.86 -1.65 -2.33
C ASN A 85 10.74 -0.74 -2.87
N LEU A 86 9.49 -1.00 -2.50
CA LEU A 86 8.33 -0.21 -2.92
C LEU A 86 8.03 0.97 -1.99
N LEU A 87 8.70 1.07 -0.84
CA LEU A 87 8.47 2.14 0.13
C LEU A 87 9.45 3.30 -0.07
N GLN A 88 8.95 4.52 0.07
CA GLN A 88 9.83 5.69 0.24
C GLN A 88 10.70 5.57 1.48
N LYS A 89 11.82 6.30 1.49
CA LYS A 89 12.70 6.40 2.66
C LYS A 89 11.90 6.92 3.86
N ASN A 90 12.10 6.30 5.02
CA ASN A 90 11.42 6.61 6.29
C ASN A 90 9.92 6.27 6.36
N THR A 91 9.36 5.57 5.38
CA THR A 91 8.00 5.02 5.50
C THR A 91 7.98 3.84 6.46
N ASN A 92 7.12 3.88 7.48
CA ASN A 92 6.99 2.81 8.47
C ASN A 92 5.58 2.67 9.04
N ILE A 93 5.03 1.45 8.96
CA ILE A 93 3.69 1.13 9.42
C ILE A 93 3.48 1.26 10.93
N SER A 94 4.55 1.11 11.72
CA SER A 94 4.50 1.21 13.19
C SER A 94 4.02 2.58 13.69
N ASN A 95 4.24 3.63 12.89
CA ASN A 95 3.74 4.97 13.18
C ASN A 95 2.19 5.00 13.18
N PHE A 96 1.56 4.24 12.28
CA PHE A 96 0.11 4.17 12.17
C PHE A 96 -0.49 3.24 13.22
N LEU A 97 0.14 2.09 13.43
CA LEU A 97 -0.29 1.10 14.42
C LEU A 97 -0.29 1.69 15.84
N ASN A 98 0.76 2.43 16.21
CA ASN A 98 0.89 2.99 17.55
C ASN A 98 0.23 4.36 17.72
N ARG A 99 -0.44 4.88 16.67
CA ARG A 99 -1.09 6.18 16.70
C ARG A 99 -2.14 6.29 17.80
N HIS A 100 -2.91 5.23 18.04
CA HIS A 100 -3.90 5.21 19.11
C HIS A 100 -3.26 5.39 20.50
N LYS A 101 -2.05 4.85 20.72
CA LYS A 101 -1.31 5.00 21.98
C LYS A 101 -0.94 6.45 22.24
N LYS A 102 -0.54 7.18 21.19
CA LYS A 102 -0.23 8.61 21.28
C LYS A 102 -1.41 9.44 21.77
N TYR A 103 -2.64 9.03 21.43
CA TYR A 103 -3.85 9.77 21.78
C TYR A 103 -4.61 9.21 22.98
N SER A 104 -4.21 8.04 23.49
CA SER A 104 -4.95 7.33 24.54
C SER A 104 -5.11 8.17 25.82
N SER A 105 -4.16 9.06 26.12
CA SER A 105 -4.23 9.96 27.29
C SER A 105 -5.37 10.99 27.21
N PHE A 106 -5.79 11.35 25.99
CA PHE A 106 -6.89 12.30 25.76
C PHE A 106 -8.27 11.66 25.92
N PHE A 107 -8.36 10.32 25.91
CA PHE A 107 -9.61 9.57 25.94
C PHE A 107 -9.67 8.61 27.14
N PRO A 108 -9.70 9.12 28.38
CA PRO A 108 -9.86 8.26 29.55
C PRO A 108 -11.23 7.58 29.57
N THR A 109 -11.26 6.35 30.07
CA THR A 109 -12.49 5.59 30.27
C THR A 109 -13.08 5.91 31.64
N LYS A 110 -14.35 6.36 31.69
CA LYS A 110 -15.10 6.55 32.94
C LYS A 110 -16.46 5.88 32.81
N GLY A 111 -16.72 4.86 33.63
CA GLY A 111 -17.98 4.10 33.59
C GLY A 111 -18.23 3.37 32.26
N GLY A 112 -17.17 2.92 31.58
CA GLY A 112 -17.27 2.24 30.28
C GLY A 112 -17.43 3.17 29.07
N LEU A 113 -17.50 4.49 29.29
CA LEU A 113 -17.57 5.49 28.23
C LEU A 113 -16.21 6.18 28.06
N TYR A 114 -15.81 6.35 26.80
CA TYR A 114 -14.66 7.17 26.42
C TYR A 114 -15.13 8.60 26.22
N HIS A 115 -14.43 9.56 26.84
CA HIS A 115 -14.69 10.99 26.63
C HIS A 115 -13.36 11.71 26.40
N CYS A 116 -13.37 12.76 25.59
CA CYS A 116 -12.20 13.62 25.44
C CYS A 116 -12.07 14.50 26.69
N ASN A 117 -10.95 14.40 27.42
CA ASN A 117 -10.70 15.19 28.62
C ASN A 117 -10.02 16.54 28.34
N ASP A 118 -9.30 16.66 27.22
CA ASP A 118 -8.54 17.85 26.81
C ASP A 118 -8.60 18.04 25.30
N ILE A 119 -9.62 18.79 24.85
CA ILE A 119 -9.85 19.10 23.44
C ILE A 119 -8.75 20.03 22.90
N SER A 120 -8.32 21.02 23.68
CA SER A 120 -7.33 22.01 23.27
C SER A 120 -5.95 21.38 23.05
N GLY A 121 -5.52 20.50 23.96
CA GLY A 121 -4.30 19.72 23.81
C GLY A 121 -4.38 18.76 22.63
N LEU A 122 -5.51 18.08 22.45
CA LEU A 122 -5.72 17.18 21.31
C LEU A 122 -5.59 17.91 19.96
N ILE A 123 -6.27 19.06 19.80
CA ILE A 123 -6.21 19.89 18.58
C ILE A 123 -4.76 20.35 18.30
N SER A 124 -4.04 20.73 19.37
CA SER A 124 -2.65 21.16 19.26
C SER A 124 -1.73 20.02 18.81
N VAL A 125 -1.86 18.82 19.38
CA VAL A 125 -1.04 17.65 19.02
C VAL A 125 -1.34 17.13 17.61
N LEU A 126 -2.57 17.31 17.15
CA LEU A 126 -2.99 16.97 15.79
C LEU A 126 -2.57 18.04 14.75
N ASN A 127 -1.96 19.14 15.17
CA ASN A 127 -1.62 20.29 14.32
C ASN A 127 -2.84 20.84 13.55
N PHE A 128 -4.05 20.69 14.10
CA PHE A 128 -5.29 21.21 13.50
C PHE A 128 -5.43 22.74 13.62
N ASN A 129 -4.51 23.41 14.31
CA ASN A 129 -4.51 24.87 14.48
C ASN A 129 -4.52 25.63 13.13
N ASN A 130 -3.97 25.05 12.06
CA ASN A 130 -4.00 25.63 10.70
C ASN A 130 -5.33 25.41 9.95
N PHE A 131 -6.20 24.53 10.46
CA PHE A 131 -7.50 24.20 9.86
C PHE A 131 -8.64 25.03 10.48
N ILE A 132 -8.56 25.30 11.79
CA ILE A 132 -9.55 26.10 12.52
C ILE A 132 -9.49 27.57 12.08
N THR A 133 -8.30 28.11 11.82
CA THR A 133 -8.15 29.50 11.34
C THR A 133 -8.69 29.74 9.93
N ARG A 134 -8.80 28.71 9.09
CA ARG A 134 -9.40 28.80 7.74
C ARG A 134 -10.93 28.76 7.74
N ASN A 135 -11.54 28.10 8.74
CA ASN A 135 -12.99 27.93 8.82
C ASN A 135 -13.69 28.90 9.77
N ASN A 136 -12.94 29.75 10.47
CA ASN A 136 -13.49 30.85 11.29
C ASN A 136 -13.76 32.14 10.49
N GLY A 137 -13.82 32.06 9.16
CA GLY A 137 -14.38 33.12 8.33
C GLY A 137 -15.90 33.19 8.50
N ASP A 138 -16.35 34.20 9.23
CA ASP A 138 -17.70 34.77 9.22
C ASP A 138 -18.91 33.85 9.50
N CYS A 139 -19.12 33.52 10.78
CA CYS A 139 -20.47 33.23 11.31
C CYS A 139 -21.00 34.35 12.23
N SER A 140 -20.35 35.52 12.27
CA SER A 140 -20.68 36.58 13.23
C SER A 140 -21.63 37.66 12.72
N SER A 141 -22.19 37.54 11.51
CA SER A 141 -23.00 38.61 10.88
C SER A 141 -24.52 38.39 10.89
N MET A 142 -25.04 37.46 11.69
CA MET A 142 -26.50 37.21 11.79
C MET A 142 -27.07 37.45 13.19
N ALA A 143 -26.66 38.55 13.84
CA ALA A 143 -27.43 39.12 14.94
C ALA A 143 -28.59 39.95 14.36
N ARG A 144 -29.81 39.38 14.37
CA ARG A 144 -31.05 40.15 14.15
C ARG A 144 -31.14 41.24 15.23
N LYS A 145 -31.14 42.51 14.80
CA LYS A 145 -31.50 43.63 15.68
C LYS A 145 -32.96 43.48 16.10
N PRO A 146 -33.31 43.62 17.39
CA PRO A 146 -34.70 43.66 17.82
C PRO A 146 -35.34 44.98 17.40
N ALA A 147 -36.59 44.92 16.95
CA ALA A 147 -37.52 46.03 16.83
C ALA A 147 -38.58 45.89 17.91
#